data_AF-A0A8H6FKV8-F1
#
_entry.id   AF-A0A8H6FKV8-F1
#
_cell.length_a   1.000
_cell.length_b   1.000
_cell.length_c   1.000
_cell.angle_alpha   90.00
_cell.angle_beta   90.00
_cell.angle_gamma   90.00
#
_symmetry.space_group_name_H-M   'P 1'
#
loop_
_entity.id
_entity.type
_entity.pdbx_description
1 polymer ?
#
loop_
_entity_poly.entity_id
_entity_poly.type
_entity_poly.pdbx_seq_one_letter_code
_entity_poly.pdbx_strand_id
1 'polypeptide(L)'
;MWTVTLGATVSGACGSICDLSAIAFGPELMDAYPDAKTILTNQPVDSWHTSCSKMLLQAKKYWLHGVLQHFAGVTGLVYPLRRKYWQCLFDDDFESNGKAAMCAQYVEVQTHAQEIGSRVLGFGLRDEWGALCELLKVEVLDHPCPRRNEGGDWILKMRERARKAAAVRFFRGGLPVAVLVLGA
;
A
#
# COMPACT_ATOMS: atom_id res chain seq x y z
N MET A 1 -3.83 -5.74 -0.91
CA MET A 1 -2.92 -4.57 -0.82
C MET A 1 -2.10 -4.60 -2.09
N TRP A 2 -2.00 -3.46 -2.74
CA TRP A 2 -1.53 -3.32 -4.11
C TRP A 2 -0.02 -3.37 -4.17
N THR A 3 0.60 -4.13 -5.07
CA THR A 3 2.05 -4.07 -5.17
C THR A 3 2.49 -4.15 -6.62
N VAL A 4 2.88 -3.00 -7.17
CA VAL A 4 3.91 -2.99 -8.21
C VAL A 4 5.23 -2.92 -7.45
N THR A 5 6.01 -4.00 -7.45
CA THR A 5 7.39 -3.92 -6.95
C THR A 5 8.27 -3.60 -8.14
N LEU A 6 8.79 -2.39 -8.17
CA LEU A 6 9.92 -2.07 -9.03
C LEU A 6 11.18 -2.39 -8.22
N GLY A 7 11.86 -3.46 -8.60
CA GLY A 7 13.20 -3.79 -8.10
C GLY A 7 14.20 -2.84 -8.73
N ALA A 8 14.12 -1.57 -8.36
CA ALA A 8 15.07 -0.54 -8.71
C ALA A 8 15.96 -0.29 -7.51
N THR A 9 17.28 -0.26 -7.74
CA THR A 9 18.21 0.40 -6.84
C THR A 9 17.94 1.91 -6.95
N VAL A 10 16.85 2.38 -6.33
CA VAL A 10 16.46 3.79 -6.31
C VAL A 10 17.51 4.50 -5.47
N SER A 11 18.30 5.37 -6.12
CA SER A 11 19.39 6.18 -5.58
C SER A 11 19.61 6.07 -4.06
N GLY A 12 20.53 5.16 -3.67
CA GLY A 12 21.31 5.27 -2.44
C GLY A 12 20.81 4.60 -1.14
N ALA A 13 19.57 4.11 -1.02
CA ALA A 13 19.11 3.54 0.27
C ALA A 13 18.11 2.37 0.23
N CYS A 14 17.35 2.16 -0.85
CA CYS A 14 16.39 1.05 -0.95
C CYS A 14 16.57 0.23 -2.24
N GLY A 15 16.45 -1.10 -2.12
CA GLY A 15 16.57 -2.03 -3.25
C GLY A 15 15.26 -2.30 -4.00
N SER A 16 14.14 -1.74 -3.54
CA SER A 16 12.84 -1.86 -4.18
C SER A 16 11.87 -0.78 -3.71
N ILE A 17 10.82 -0.54 -4.50
CA ILE A 17 9.69 0.34 -4.18
C ILE A 17 8.37 -0.40 -4.44
N CYS A 18 7.37 -0.21 -3.56
CA CYS A 18 6.06 -0.87 -3.63
C CYS A 18 4.91 0.05 -3.20
N ASP A 19 3.68 -0.48 -3.24
CA ASP A 19 2.44 0.22 -2.86
C ASP A 19 2.18 1.52 -3.64
N LEU A 20 1.54 2.51 -2.99
CA LEU A 20 1.03 3.74 -3.60
C LEU A 20 2.09 4.53 -4.36
N SER A 21 3.34 4.52 -3.90
CA SER A 21 4.42 5.24 -4.54
C SER A 21 4.83 4.62 -5.87
N ALA A 22 4.86 3.28 -5.96
CA ALA A 22 5.16 2.59 -7.22
C ALA A 22 4.00 2.68 -8.22
N ILE A 23 2.76 2.75 -7.72
CA ILE A 23 1.56 2.92 -8.54
C ILE A 23 1.52 4.30 -9.18
N ALA A 24 1.79 5.34 -8.39
CA ALA A 24 1.63 6.72 -8.84
C ALA A 24 2.71 7.18 -9.83
N PHE A 25 3.83 6.47 -9.93
CA PHE A 25 4.98 6.84 -10.77
C PHE A 25 5.51 5.64 -11.57
N GLY A 26 4.64 4.70 -11.94
CA GLY A 26 5.05 3.44 -12.57
C GLY A 26 5.91 3.65 -13.83
N PRO A 27 5.38 4.33 -14.85
CA PRO A 27 6.12 4.65 -16.07
C PRO A 27 7.41 5.44 -15.82
N GLU A 28 7.35 6.49 -14.99
CA GLU A 28 8.51 7.35 -14.71
C GLU A 28 9.62 6.61 -13.98
N LEU A 29 9.27 5.69 -13.09
CA LEU A 29 10.24 4.84 -12.41
C LEU A 29 10.86 3.81 -13.37
N MET A 30 10.09 3.29 -14.32
CA MET A 30 10.63 2.40 -15.35
C MET A 30 11.62 3.12 -16.27
N ASP A 31 11.33 4.37 -16.63
CA ASP A 31 12.23 5.21 -17.43
C ASP A 31 13.47 5.64 -16.65
N ALA A 32 13.32 6.00 -15.38
CA ALA A 32 14.43 6.42 -14.53
C ALA A 32 15.36 5.26 -14.16
N TYR A 33 14.83 4.02 -14.11
CA TYR A 33 15.57 2.82 -13.74
C TYR A 33 15.35 1.69 -14.75
N PRO A 34 15.89 1.80 -15.97
CA PRO A 34 15.63 0.84 -17.05
C PRO A 34 16.15 -0.58 -16.74
N ASP A 35 17.16 -0.70 -15.88
CA ASP A 35 17.71 -2.00 -15.46
C ASP A 35 16.82 -2.72 -14.42
N ALA A 36 15.91 -1.98 -13.78
CA ALA A 36 15.03 -2.48 -12.75
C ALA A 36 14.10 -3.58 -13.28
N LYS A 37 13.76 -4.52 -12.41
CA LYS A 37 12.77 -5.55 -12.72
C LYS A 37 11.39 -5.11 -12.25
N THR A 38 10.42 -5.16 -13.15
CA THR A 38 9.03 -4.79 -12.84
C THR A 38 8.23 -6.04 -12.49
N ILE A 39 7.63 -6.02 -11.30
CA ILE A 39 6.73 -7.08 -10.81
C ILE A 39 5.35 -6.46 -10.63
N LEU A 40 4.36 -7.03 -11.30
CA LEU A 40 2.96 -6.64 -11.21
C LEU A 40 2.20 -7.74 -10.46
N THR A 41 1.76 -7.45 -9.23
CA THR A 41 1.00 -8.47 -8.48
C THR A 41 -0.37 -8.65 -9.11
N ASN A 42 -0.82 -9.87 -9.40
CA ASN A 42 -2.14 -10.12 -9.98
C ASN A 42 -3.12 -10.60 -8.90
N GLN A 43 -4.22 -9.85 -8.72
CA GLN A 43 -5.33 -10.24 -7.86
C GLN A 43 -6.66 -9.90 -8.57
N PRO A 44 -7.73 -10.72 -8.42
CA PRO A 44 -9.05 -10.37 -8.94
C PRO A 44 -9.52 -9.00 -8.44
N VAL A 45 -9.89 -8.12 -9.36
CA VAL A 45 -10.24 -6.71 -9.08
C VAL A 45 -11.35 -6.58 -8.05
N ASP A 46 -12.38 -7.43 -8.08
CA ASP A 46 -13.49 -7.38 -7.11
C ASP A 46 -13.04 -7.77 -5.70
N SER A 47 -12.21 -8.80 -5.59
CA SER A 47 -11.67 -9.26 -4.31
C SER A 47 -10.74 -8.20 -3.71
N TRP A 48 -9.94 -7.58 -4.57
CA TRP A 48 -9.05 -6.49 -4.20
C TRP A 48 -9.85 -5.25 -3.73
N HIS A 49 -10.85 -4.81 -4.51
CA HIS A 49 -11.68 -3.64 -4.20
C HIS A 49 -12.43 -3.83 -2.89
N THR A 50 -13.05 -4.99 -2.70
CA THR A 50 -13.75 -5.34 -1.45
C THR A 50 -12.81 -5.27 -0.24
N SER A 51 -11.59 -5.78 -0.36
CA SER A 51 -10.59 -5.75 0.71
C SER A 51 -10.18 -4.31 1.06
N CYS A 52 -9.90 -3.49 0.04
CA CYS A 52 -9.55 -2.08 0.22
C CYS A 52 -10.71 -1.26 0.79
N SER A 53 -11.94 -1.47 0.31
CA SER A 53 -13.15 -0.83 0.83
C SER A 53 -13.35 -1.13 2.31
N LYS A 54 -13.15 -2.38 2.75
CA LYS A 54 -13.19 -2.74 4.17
C LYS A 54 -12.14 -1.98 4.99
N MET A 55 -10.90 -1.87 4.48
CA MET A 55 -9.84 -1.11 5.14
C MET A 55 -10.21 0.38 5.26
N LEU A 56 -10.76 0.97 4.20
CA LEU A 56 -11.17 2.38 4.17
C LEU A 56 -12.35 2.68 5.08
N LEU A 57 -13.37 1.82 5.08
CA LEU A 57 -14.52 1.92 5.99
C LEU A 57 -14.07 1.89 7.45
N GLN A 58 -13.12 1.01 7.79
CA GLN A 58 -12.56 0.98 9.13
C GLN A 58 -11.74 2.25 9.43
N ALA A 59 -10.94 2.75 8.49
CA ALA A 59 -10.23 4.02 8.65
C ALA A 59 -11.20 5.20 8.87
N LYS A 60 -12.35 5.24 8.17
CA LYS A 60 -13.44 6.20 8.38
C LYS A 60 -14.10 6.03 9.76
N LYS A 61 -14.31 4.79 10.23
CA LYS A 61 -14.86 4.51 11.58
C LYS A 61 -13.97 5.09 12.68
N TYR A 62 -12.65 5.08 12.48
CA TYR A 62 -11.70 5.73 13.36
C TYR A 62 -11.33 7.15 12.88
N TRP A 63 -12.30 7.94 12.36
CA TRP A 63 -12.08 9.32 11.91
C TRP A 63 -11.40 10.22 12.96
N LEU A 64 -11.70 10.01 14.25
CA LEU A 64 -11.01 10.70 15.35
C LEU A 64 -9.49 10.48 15.29
N HIS A 65 -9.05 9.33 14.82
CA HIS A 65 -7.65 8.98 14.58
C HIS A 65 -7.03 9.76 13.41
N GLY A 66 -7.82 10.09 12.38
CA GLY A 66 -7.42 10.97 11.28
C GLY A 66 -7.23 12.42 11.73
N VAL A 67 -8.15 12.93 12.57
CA VAL A 67 -8.02 14.24 13.22
C VAL A 67 -6.81 14.26 14.15
N LEU A 68 -6.63 13.23 14.98
CA LEU A 68 -5.48 13.10 15.88
C LEU A 68 -4.15 12.98 15.11
N GLN A 69 -4.15 12.40 13.91
CA GLN A 69 -2.98 12.33 13.03
C GLN A 69 -2.56 13.71 12.48
N HIS A 70 -3.49 14.64 12.27
CA HIS A 70 -3.15 16.02 11.88
C HIS A 70 -2.34 16.75 12.95
N PHE A 71 -2.61 16.44 14.22
CA PHE A 71 -1.91 17.05 15.36
C PHE A 71 -0.73 16.21 15.87
N ALA A 72 -0.47 15.04 15.28
CA ALA A 72 0.59 14.13 15.69
C ALA A 72 1.81 14.20 14.76
N GLY A 73 2.59 15.29 14.81
CA GLY A 73 3.93 15.36 14.22
C GLY A 73 4.03 14.89 12.76
N VAL A 74 4.88 13.89 12.49
CA VAL A 74 5.18 13.37 11.13
C VAL A 74 3.91 12.93 10.36
N THR A 75 2.86 12.46 11.03
CA THR A 75 1.61 12.04 10.34
C THR A 75 0.81 13.23 9.78
N GLY A 76 0.97 14.42 10.35
CA GLY A 76 0.36 15.64 9.81
C GLY A 76 1.01 16.07 8.49
N LEU A 77 2.33 15.88 8.36
CA LEU A 77 3.10 16.25 7.15
C LEU A 77 2.77 15.37 5.94
N VAL A 78 2.49 14.08 6.14
CA VAL A 78 2.15 13.15 5.04
C VAL A 78 0.68 13.19 4.63
N TYR A 79 -0.19 13.87 5.38
CA TYR A 79 -1.62 13.91 5.07
C TYR A 79 -1.96 14.64 3.77
N PRO A 80 -1.42 15.85 3.48
CA PRO A 80 -1.68 16.53 2.20
C PRO A 80 -1.25 15.69 1.00
N LEU A 81 -0.11 15.02 1.11
CA LEU A 81 0.41 14.11 0.07
C LEU A 81 -0.54 12.92 -0.13
N ARG A 82 -0.98 12.27 0.96
CA ARG A 82 -1.95 11.17 0.90
C ARG A 82 -3.25 11.62 0.23
N ARG A 83 -3.77 12.79 0.59
CA ARG A 83 -4.99 13.35 -0.01
C ARG A 83 -4.79 13.59 -1.50
N LYS A 84 -3.63 14.11 -1.90
CA LYS A 84 -3.33 14.34 -3.32
C LYS A 84 -3.26 13.03 -4.10
N TYR A 85 -2.61 11.99 -3.57
CA TYR A 85 -2.64 10.66 -4.20
C TYR A 85 -4.06 10.12 -4.32
N TRP A 86 -4.87 10.30 -3.27
CA TRP A 86 -6.26 9.83 -3.28
C TRP A 86 -7.09 10.50 -4.37
N GLN A 87 -6.94 11.81 -4.51
CA GLN A 87 -7.57 12.59 -5.56
C GLN A 87 -7.07 12.19 -6.95
N CYS A 88 -5.76 12.07 -7.15
CA CYS A 88 -5.18 11.74 -8.46
C CYS A 88 -5.52 10.33 -8.93
N LEU A 89 -5.53 9.34 -8.03
CA LEU A 89 -5.75 7.94 -8.39
C LEU A 89 -7.24 7.58 -8.47
N PHE A 90 -8.09 8.22 -7.66
CA PHE A 90 -9.48 7.80 -7.48
C PHE A 90 -10.51 8.92 -7.64
N ASP A 91 -10.09 10.14 -7.96
CA ASP A 91 -10.95 11.34 -8.01
C ASP A 91 -11.78 11.52 -6.72
N ASP A 92 -11.14 11.25 -5.58
CA ASP A 92 -11.74 11.24 -4.25
C ASP A 92 -12.91 10.23 -4.03
N ASP A 93 -13.30 9.47 -5.06
CA ASP A 93 -14.32 8.43 -5.01
C ASP A 93 -13.75 7.04 -5.34
N PHE A 94 -13.12 6.43 -4.33
CA PHE A 94 -12.61 5.06 -4.43
C PHE A 94 -13.71 4.01 -4.66
N GLU A 95 -14.92 4.24 -4.17
CA GLU A 95 -15.99 3.23 -4.24
C GLU A 95 -16.40 3.02 -5.69
N SER A 96 -16.61 4.12 -6.43
CA SER A 96 -16.95 4.09 -7.85
C SER A 96 -15.72 3.86 -8.74
N ASN A 97 -14.60 4.54 -8.45
CA ASN A 97 -13.48 4.61 -9.39
C ASN A 97 -12.37 3.58 -9.12
N GLY A 98 -12.33 2.97 -7.93
CA GLY A 98 -11.20 2.13 -7.52
C GLY A 98 -10.92 0.95 -8.45
N LYS A 99 -11.97 0.29 -8.98
CA LYS A 99 -11.82 -0.82 -9.93
C LYS A 99 -11.29 -0.36 -11.28
N ALA A 100 -11.82 0.75 -11.80
CA ALA A 100 -11.37 1.33 -13.06
C ALA A 100 -9.91 1.80 -12.95
N ALA A 101 -9.56 2.44 -11.85
CA ALA A 101 -8.19 2.86 -11.55
C ALA A 101 -7.21 1.67 -11.50
N MET A 102 -7.60 0.54 -10.87
CA MET A 102 -6.82 -0.70 -10.91
C MET A 102 -6.55 -1.14 -12.36
N CYS A 103 -7.61 -1.29 -13.15
CA CYS A 103 -7.47 -1.79 -14.52
C CYS A 103 -6.63 -0.85 -15.39
N ALA A 104 -6.85 0.46 -15.29
CA ALA A 104 -6.10 1.47 -16.01
C ALA A 104 -4.60 1.38 -15.71
N GLN A 105 -4.25 1.25 -14.43
CA GLN A 105 -2.85 1.12 -13.99
C GLN A 105 -2.18 -0.15 -14.55
N TYR A 106 -2.89 -1.29 -14.58
CA TYR A 106 -2.35 -2.53 -15.15
C TYR A 106 -2.09 -2.42 -16.65
N VAL A 107 -2.98 -1.73 -17.36
CA VAL A 107 -2.81 -1.48 -18.79
C VAL A 107 -1.64 -0.54 -19.02
N GLU A 108 -1.58 0.58 -18.30
CA GLU A 108 -0.51 1.57 -18.42
C GLU A 108 0.87 0.96 -18.19
N VAL A 109 1.07 0.22 -17.09
CA VAL A 109 2.36 -0.42 -16.79
C VAL A 109 2.75 -1.45 -17.86
N GLN A 110 1.80 -2.25 -18.34
CA GLN A 110 2.09 -3.25 -19.37
C GLN A 110 2.40 -2.62 -20.73
N THR A 111 1.63 -1.61 -21.14
CA THR A 111 1.85 -0.87 -22.39
C THR A 111 3.20 -0.17 -22.36
N HIS A 112 3.50 0.58 -21.30
CA HIS A 112 4.77 1.28 -21.15
C HIS A 112 5.95 0.30 -21.13
N ALA A 113 5.82 -0.82 -20.44
CA ALA A 113 6.84 -1.87 -20.45
C ALA A 113 7.11 -2.42 -21.85
N GLN A 114 6.08 -2.63 -22.67
CA GLN A 114 6.23 -3.07 -24.05
C GLN A 114 6.95 -2.03 -24.90
N GLU A 115 6.61 -0.75 -24.72
CA GLU A 115 7.21 0.37 -25.46
C GLU A 115 8.71 0.50 -25.19
N ILE A 116 9.13 0.33 -23.93
CA ILE A 116 10.55 0.40 -23.54
C ILE A 116 11.28 -0.94 -23.62
N GLY A 117 10.61 -2.01 -24.06
CA GLY A 117 11.19 -3.35 -24.14
C GLY A 117 11.54 -3.99 -22.79
N SER A 118 10.88 -3.57 -21.70
CA SER A 118 11.10 -4.10 -20.36
C SER A 118 10.20 -5.32 -20.08
N ARG A 119 10.73 -6.27 -19.30
CA ARG A 119 9.99 -7.49 -18.91
C ARG A 119 9.23 -7.23 -17.61
N VAL A 120 7.91 -7.45 -17.66
CA VAL A 120 7.03 -7.45 -16.48
C VAL A 120 6.75 -8.89 -16.05
N LEU A 121 6.95 -9.19 -14.77
CA LEU A 121 6.48 -10.44 -14.16
C LEU A 121 5.09 -10.24 -13.56
N GLY A 122 4.10 -10.98 -14.03
CA GLY A 122 2.84 -11.15 -13.30
C GLY A 122 3.04 -12.09 -12.12
N PHE A 123 2.75 -11.63 -10.89
CA PHE A 123 2.95 -12.40 -9.66
C PHE A 123 1.65 -12.53 -8.86
N GLY A 124 1.08 -13.72 -8.81
CA GLY A 124 -0.14 -14.02 -8.06
C GLY A 124 0.06 -14.04 -6.55
N LEU A 125 -1.02 -13.79 -5.79
CA LEU A 125 -1.01 -13.88 -4.32
C LEU A 125 -0.69 -15.29 -3.77
N ARG A 126 -0.85 -16.32 -4.60
CA ARG A 126 -0.60 -17.72 -4.24
C ARG A 126 0.67 -18.27 -4.88
N ASP A 127 1.42 -17.42 -5.58
CA ASP A 127 2.66 -17.83 -6.21
C ASP A 127 3.74 -17.99 -5.13
N GLU A 128 4.60 -19.00 -5.33
CA GLU A 128 5.75 -19.25 -4.48
C GLU A 128 7.02 -18.66 -5.11
N TRP A 129 8.17 -18.78 -4.44
CA TRP A 129 9.41 -18.09 -4.79
C TRP A 129 9.93 -18.30 -6.22
N GLY A 130 9.63 -19.44 -6.86
CA GLY A 130 10.27 -19.85 -8.11
C GLY A 130 10.33 -18.77 -9.20
N ALA A 131 9.17 -18.25 -9.64
CA ALA A 131 9.11 -17.26 -10.72
C ALA A 131 9.78 -15.92 -10.34
N LEU A 132 9.71 -15.55 -9.05
CA LEU A 132 10.32 -14.33 -8.54
C LEU A 132 11.85 -14.46 -8.46
N CYS A 133 12.35 -15.58 -7.92
CA CYS A 133 13.78 -15.87 -7.83
C CYS A 133 14.42 -16.01 -9.22
N GLU A 134 13.72 -16.61 -10.19
CA GLU A 134 14.16 -16.68 -11.58
C GLU A 134 14.32 -15.28 -12.21
N LEU A 135 13.33 -14.41 -12.04
CA LEU A 135 13.38 -13.02 -12.54
C LEU A 135 14.56 -12.25 -11.93
N LEU A 136 14.78 -12.43 -10.63
CA LEU A 136 15.83 -11.75 -9.88
C LEU A 136 17.21 -12.42 -9.99
N LYS A 137 17.28 -13.60 -10.61
CA LYS A 137 18.50 -14.43 -10.73
C LYS A 137 19.16 -14.74 -9.38
N VAL A 138 18.33 -15.10 -8.40
CA VAL A 138 18.76 -15.53 -7.06
C VAL A 138 18.31 -16.95 -6.77
N GLU A 139 18.93 -17.60 -5.78
CA GLU A 139 18.52 -18.94 -5.35
C GLU A 139 17.11 -18.94 -4.74
N VAL A 140 16.39 -20.05 -4.92
CA VAL A 140 15.07 -20.24 -4.32
C VAL A 140 15.23 -20.45 -2.82
N LEU A 141 14.44 -19.74 -2.03
CA LEU A 141 14.47 -19.82 -0.57
C LEU A 141 13.78 -21.11 -0.08
N ASP A 142 14.35 -21.73 0.95
CA ASP A 142 13.86 -22.99 1.54
C ASP A 142 12.59 -22.85 2.40
N HIS A 143 12.12 -21.62 2.62
CA HIS A 143 10.90 -21.35 3.39
C HIS A 143 9.77 -20.86 2.47
N PRO A 144 8.49 -21.04 2.83
CA PRO A 144 7.37 -20.59 2.00
C PRO A 144 7.34 -19.07 1.80
N CYS A 145 6.69 -18.63 0.72
CA CYS A 145 6.46 -17.21 0.46
C CYS A 145 5.62 -16.59 1.61
N PRO A 146 5.99 -15.42 2.15
CA PRO A 146 5.31 -14.83 3.28
C PRO A 146 3.88 -14.41 2.92
N ARG A 147 2.90 -14.99 3.62
CA ARG A 147 1.50 -14.59 3.54
C ARG A 147 1.18 -13.70 4.73
N ARG A 148 1.26 -12.39 4.51
CA ARG A 148 1.02 -11.36 5.53
C ARG A 148 -0.03 -10.36 5.04
N ASN A 149 -0.61 -9.63 5.99
CA ASN A 149 -1.61 -8.60 5.72
C ASN A 149 -2.95 -9.15 5.16
N GLU A 150 -3.32 -10.35 5.59
CA GLU A 150 -4.68 -10.86 5.46
C GLU A 150 -5.61 -10.02 6.37
N GLY A 151 -6.79 -9.67 5.87
CA GLY A 151 -7.57 -8.51 6.35
C GLY A 151 -7.95 -8.45 7.85
N GLY A 152 -7.81 -9.54 8.60
CA GLY A 152 -8.06 -9.56 10.05
C GLY A 152 -6.96 -8.90 10.90
N ASP A 153 -5.71 -8.99 10.46
CA ASP A 153 -4.53 -8.60 11.23
C ASP A 153 -4.43 -7.08 11.45
N TRP A 154 -4.93 -6.33 10.48
CA TRP A 154 -4.84 -4.87 10.46
C TRP A 154 -5.76 -4.21 11.48
N ILE A 155 -6.97 -4.74 11.68
CA ILE A 155 -7.96 -4.21 12.63
C ILE A 155 -7.41 -4.29 14.05
N LEU A 156 -6.80 -5.43 14.41
CA LEU A 156 -6.18 -5.62 15.71
C LEU A 156 -5.02 -4.65 15.93
N LYS A 157 -4.14 -4.48 14.93
CA LYS A 157 -3.00 -3.54 14.97
C LYS A 157 -3.44 -2.08 15.02
N MET A 158 -4.55 -1.70 14.39
CA MET A 158 -5.13 -0.36 14.45
C MET A 158 -5.73 -0.09 15.84
N ARG A 159 -6.50 -1.03 16.40
CA ARG A 159 -7.01 -0.94 17.77
C ARG A 159 -5.90 -0.82 18.80
N GLU A 160 -4.82 -1.58 18.63
CA GLU A 160 -3.66 -1.50 19.52
C GLU A 160 -2.93 -0.16 19.40
N ARG A 161 -2.72 0.35 18.17
CA ARG A 161 -2.15 1.68 17.95
C ARG A 161 -3.02 2.79 18.55
N ALA A 162 -4.34 2.67 18.44
CA ALA A 162 -5.29 3.60 19.07
C ALA A 162 -5.17 3.59 20.60
N ARG A 163 -5.14 2.41 21.21
CA ARG A 163 -4.95 2.26 22.66
C ARG A 163 -3.62 2.84 23.12
N LYS A 164 -2.52 2.55 22.40
CA LYS A 164 -1.18 3.09 22.72
C LYS A 164 -1.14 4.62 22.58
N ALA A 165 -1.72 5.18 21.52
CA ALA A 165 -1.79 6.63 21.32
C ALA A 165 -2.62 7.33 22.41
N ALA A 166 -3.73 6.71 22.84
CA ALA A 166 -4.52 7.21 23.98
C ALA A 166 -3.75 7.13 25.31
N ALA A 167 -3.01 6.03 25.55
CA ALA A 167 -2.21 5.84 26.76
C ALA A 167 -1.03 6.83 26.87
N VAL A 168 -0.33 7.10 25.76
CA VAL A 168 0.76 8.10 25.71
C VAL A 168 0.25 9.51 26.05
N ARG A 169 -1.01 9.81 25.73
CA ARG A 169 -1.64 11.11 26.03
C ARG A 169 -2.06 11.22 27.50
N PHE A 170 -2.42 10.11 28.16
CA PHE A 170 -2.70 10.06 29.60
C PHE A 170 -1.48 10.46 30.44
N PHE A 171 -0.26 10.15 29.97
CA PHE A 171 0.99 10.49 30.67
C PHE A 171 1.53 11.91 30.38
N ARG A 172 1.10 12.58 29.30
CA ARG A 172 1.65 13.88 28.87
C ARG A 172 0.73 15.09 29.03
N GLY A 173 -0.56 14.89 29.27
CA GLY A 173 -1.49 16.00 29.50
C GLY A 173 -2.67 15.51 30.31
N GLY A 174 -2.69 15.86 31.60
CA GLY A 174 -3.80 15.53 32.50
C GLY A 174 -5.11 16.10 31.98
N LEU A 175 -5.91 15.27 31.31
CA LEU A 175 -7.37 15.30 31.29
C LEU A 175 -7.89 13.95 30.75
N PRO A 176 -8.92 13.32 31.33
CA PRO A 176 -9.24 11.92 31.07
C PRO A 176 -10.18 11.80 29.86
N VAL A 177 -9.62 11.52 28.68
CA VAL A 177 -10.41 10.99 27.54
C VAL A 177 -10.54 9.46 27.68
N ALA A 178 -10.83 8.98 28.89
CA ALA A 178 -10.85 7.54 29.20
C ALA A 178 -12.21 6.87 28.86
N VAL A 179 -13.26 7.63 28.55
CA VAL A 179 -14.62 7.07 28.48
C VAL A 179 -15.04 6.60 27.07
N LEU A 180 -14.40 7.04 25.99
CA LEU A 180 -14.95 6.80 24.63
C LEU A 180 -14.44 5.55 23.89
N VAL A 181 -13.53 4.74 24.46
CA VAL A 181 -12.93 3.61 23.73
C VAL A 181 -13.48 2.24 24.15
N LEU A 182 -14.37 2.15 25.16
CA LEU A 182 -14.88 0.86 25.66
C LEU A 182 -16.27 0.46 25.16
N GLY A 183 -16.91 1.22 24.25
CA GLY A 183 -18.23 0.83 23.74
C GLY A 183 -18.59 1.36 22.35
N ALA A 184 -18.02 0.77 21.27
CA ALA A 184 -18.56 0.78 19.88
C ALA A 184 -17.74 -0.11 18.91
#